data_AF-A0A151SSI2-F1
#
_entry.id   AF-A0A151SSI2-F1
#
_cell.length_a   1.000
_cell.length_b   1.000
_cell.length_c   1.000
_cell.angle_alpha   90.00
_cell.angle_beta   90.00
_cell.angle_gamma   90.00
#
_symmetry.space_group_name_H-M   'P 1'
#
loop_
_entity.id
_entity.type
_entity.pdbx_description
1 polymer ?
#
loop_
_entity_poly.entity_id
_entity_poly.type
_entity_poly.pdbx_seq_one_letter_code
_entity_poly.pdbx_strand_id
1 'polypeptide(L)'
;MQVLNLRREFEVKMKESESVKDFTNKLLKVVTQIKLLCEKLTDQRVVKKIMMCLLERFDSKISFLEENKDFSQISIVKLVNALQVIEQRIFLRMEENTKVLL
;
A
#
# COMPACT_ATOMS: atom_id res chain seq x y z
N MET A 1 -3.82 -6.72 25.84
CA MET A 1 -4.60 -5.88 24.89
C MET A 1 -3.77 -5.31 23.73
N GLN A 2 -2.48 -4.99 23.90
CA GLN A 2 -1.63 -4.34 22.89
C GLN A 2 -1.56 -5.06 21.53
N VAL A 3 -1.37 -6.40 21.52
CA VAL A 3 -1.32 -7.20 20.29
C VAL A 3 -2.61 -7.09 19.46
N LEU A 4 -3.78 -7.07 20.10
CA LEU A 4 -5.07 -6.95 19.41
C LEU A 4 -5.26 -5.57 18.78
N ASN A 5 -4.68 -4.53 19.37
CA ASN A 5 -4.70 -3.18 18.81
C ASN A 5 -3.79 -3.12 17.58
N LEU A 6 -2.58 -3.67 17.66
CA LEU A 6 -1.66 -3.74 16.52
C LEU A 6 -2.24 -4.55 15.35
N ARG A 7 -2.95 -5.65 15.63
CA ARG A 7 -3.66 -6.40 14.59
C ARG A 7 -4.76 -5.57 13.94
N ARG A 8 -5.51 -4.78 14.72
CA ARG A 8 -6.50 -3.85 14.16
C ARG A 8 -5.84 -2.75 13.32
N GLU A 9 -4.76 -2.16 13.80
CA GLU A 9 -3.99 -1.15 13.07
C GLU A 9 -3.37 -1.70 11.78
N PHE A 10 -2.90 -2.95 11.80
CA PHE A 10 -2.43 -3.64 10.60
C PHE A 10 -3.57 -3.84 9.59
N GLU A 11 -4.82 -3.94 10.04
CA GLU A 11 -5.97 -4.08 9.15
C GLU A 11 -6.56 -2.76 8.66
N VAL A 12 -6.09 -1.60 9.15
CA VAL A 12 -6.55 -0.29 8.68
C VAL A 12 -6.23 -0.08 7.20
N LYS A 13 -7.15 0.60 6.51
CA LYS A 13 -7.06 0.94 5.09
C LYS A 13 -6.38 2.28 4.87
N MET A 14 -5.86 2.46 3.66
CA MET A 14 -5.28 3.73 3.24
C MET A 14 -6.37 4.80 3.16
N LYS A 15 -6.10 6.00 3.68
CA LYS A 15 -7.02 7.16 3.55
C LYS A 15 -6.84 7.85 2.20
N GLU A 16 -7.92 8.42 1.65
CA GLU A 16 -7.85 9.15 0.36
C GLU A 16 -6.87 10.33 0.38
N SER A 17 -6.74 10.98 1.53
CA SER A 17 -5.88 12.15 1.75
C SER A 17 -4.44 11.82 2.11
N GLU A 18 -4.10 10.54 2.33
CA GLU A 18 -2.73 10.16 2.66
C GLU A 18 -1.95 9.72 1.42
N SER A 19 -0.64 9.93 1.43
CA SER A 19 0.24 9.46 0.36
C SER A 19 0.61 7.99 0.53
N VAL A 20 0.99 7.31 -0.56
CA VAL A 20 1.49 5.93 -0.49
C VAL A 20 2.67 5.83 0.48
N LYS A 21 3.54 6.84 0.50
CA LYS A 21 4.68 6.90 1.42
C LYS A 21 4.25 6.97 2.88
N ASP A 22 3.27 7.81 3.21
CA ASP A 22 2.81 7.96 4.59
C ASP A 22 2.11 6.69 5.10
N PHE A 23 1.27 6.11 4.26
CA PHE A 23 0.60 4.83 4.56
C PHE A 23 1.61 3.72 4.81
N THR A 24 2.54 3.51 3.87
CA THR A 24 3.53 2.42 3.97
C THR A 24 4.46 2.60 5.17
N ASN A 25 4.86 3.83 5.50
CA ASN A 25 5.63 4.13 6.70
C ASN A 25 4.87 3.78 7.99
N LYS A 26 3.58 4.13 8.09
CA LYS A 26 2.74 3.76 9.25
C LYS A 26 2.60 2.24 9.35
N LEU A 27 2.31 1.58 8.24
CA LEU A 27 2.14 0.13 8.20
C LEU A 27 3.43 -0.59 8.63
N LEU A 28 4.60 -0.16 8.14
CA LEU A 28 5.88 -0.76 8.51
C LEU A 28 6.24 -0.57 9.98
N LYS A 29 5.82 0.54 10.60
CA LYS A 29 5.93 0.72 12.07
C LYS A 29 5.11 -0.33 12.82
N VAL A 30 3.86 -0.56 12.40
CA VAL A 30 2.99 -1.59 13.00
C VAL A 30 3.58 -2.99 12.79
N VAL A 31 4.04 -3.31 11.58
CA VAL A 31 4.72 -4.59 11.26
C VAL A 31 5.92 -4.82 12.17
N THR A 32 6.73 -3.78 12.39
CA THR A 32 7.91 -3.86 13.26
C THR A 32 7.49 -4.15 14.70
N GLN A 33 6.47 -3.47 15.21
CA GLN A 33 5.94 -3.71 16.56
C GLN A 33 5.35 -5.11 16.73
N ILE A 34 4.63 -5.63 15.72
CA ILE A 34 4.11 -7.01 15.73
C ILE A 34 5.26 -8.03 15.77
N LYS A 35 6.28 -7.85 14.92
CA LYS A 35 7.46 -8.73 14.87
C LYS A 35 8.25 -8.70 16.19
N LEU A 36 8.37 -7.54 16.83
CA LEU A 36 9.02 -7.39 18.14
C LEU A 36 8.30 -8.15 19.27
N LEU A 37 6.99 -8.35 19.15
CA LEU A 37 6.20 -9.15 20.09
C LEU A 37 6.25 -10.66 19.78
N CYS A 38 7.25 -11.10 19.02
CA CYS A 38 7.45 -12.49 18.56
C CYS A 38 6.27 -13.07 17.77
N GLU A 39 5.38 -12.24 17.22
CA GLU A 39 4.36 -12.71 16.29
C GLU A 39 4.97 -12.99 14.92
N LYS A 40 4.65 -14.17 14.36
CA LYS A 40 5.01 -14.51 12.99
C LYS A 40 4.19 -13.69 12.01
N LEU A 41 4.79 -12.63 11.48
CA LEU A 41 4.25 -11.84 10.38
C LEU A 41 5.18 -11.93 9.17
N THR A 42 4.74 -12.63 8.13
CA THR A 42 5.54 -12.86 6.92
C THR A 42 5.51 -11.65 6.00
N ASP A 43 6.59 -11.42 5.27
CA ASP A 43 6.66 -10.30 4.31
C ASP A 43 5.61 -10.46 3.19
N GLN A 44 5.28 -11.69 2.81
CA GLN A 44 4.17 -11.98 1.88
C GLN A 44 2.83 -11.44 2.40
N ARG A 45 2.55 -11.52 3.71
CA ARG A 45 1.33 -10.98 4.31
C ARG A 45 1.35 -9.45 4.30
N VAL A 46 2.51 -8.82 4.47
CA VAL A 46 2.69 -7.36 4.36
C VAL A 46 2.51 -6.90 2.92
N VAL A 47 3.11 -7.58 1.95
CA VAL A 47 2.93 -7.33 0.51
C VAL A 47 1.46 -7.40 0.11
N LYS A 48 0.76 -8.46 0.52
CA LYS A 48 -0.67 -8.61 0.26
C LYS A 48 -1.48 -7.47 0.90
N LYS A 49 -1.13 -7.05 2.12
CA LYS A 49 -1.81 -5.93 2.78
C LYS A 49 -1.67 -4.63 2.00
N ILE A 50 -0.46 -4.31 1.56
CA ILE A 50 -0.18 -3.10 0.75
C ILE A 50 -1.00 -3.15 -0.55
N MET A 51 -1.05 -4.30 -1.23
CA MET A 51 -1.81 -4.48 -2.47
C MET A 51 -3.32 -4.31 -2.29
N MET A 52 -3.90 -4.93 -1.26
CA MET A 52 -5.34 -4.82 -1.00
C MET A 52 -5.77 -3.37 -0.77
N CYS A 53 -4.97 -2.56 -0.09
CA CYS A 53 -5.28 -1.15 0.13
C CYS A 53 -5.24 -0.29 -1.15
N LEU A 54 -4.58 -0.78 -2.20
CA LEU A 54 -4.46 -0.08 -3.48
C LEU A 54 -5.51 -0.48 -4.48
N LEU A 55 -5.90 -1.77 -4.50
CA LEU A 55 -7.02 -2.23 -5.33
C LEU A 55 -8.23 -1.34 -5.05
N GLU A 56 -8.53 -1.10 -3.77
CA GLU A 56 -9.66 -0.26 -3.37
C GLU A 56 -9.54 1.25 -3.73
N ARG A 57 -8.33 1.79 -3.96
CA ARG A 57 -8.14 3.21 -4.36
C ARG A 57 -7.97 3.38 -5.87
N PHE A 58 -7.54 2.33 -6.57
CA PHE A 58 -7.11 2.37 -7.97
C PHE A 58 -7.82 1.32 -8.85
N ASP A 59 -8.99 0.85 -8.39
CA ASP A 59 -9.81 -0.30 -8.80
C ASP A 59 -9.80 -0.67 -10.31
N SER A 60 -9.61 0.28 -11.22
CA SER A 60 -9.66 0.03 -12.67
C SER A 60 -8.32 -0.29 -13.34
N LYS A 61 -7.17 -0.12 -12.67
CA LYS A 61 -5.83 -0.31 -13.29
C LYS A 61 -4.97 -1.41 -12.65
N ILE A 62 -5.36 -1.94 -11.49
CA ILE A 62 -4.57 -2.92 -10.75
C ILE A 62 -5.00 -4.37 -11.03
N SER A 63 -6.24 -4.66 -11.41
CA SER A 63 -6.63 -6.01 -11.88
C SER A 63 -5.73 -6.51 -13.03
N PHE A 64 -5.28 -5.61 -13.90
CA PHE A 64 -4.33 -5.91 -14.98
C PHE A 64 -2.92 -6.27 -14.47
N LEU A 65 -2.50 -5.69 -13.33
CA LEU A 65 -1.22 -6.00 -12.69
C LEU A 65 -1.28 -7.33 -11.93
N GLU A 66 -2.44 -7.68 -11.37
CA GLU A 66 -2.69 -8.99 -10.74
C GLU A 66 -2.65 -10.16 -11.71
N GLU A 67 -3.12 -9.98 -12.95
CA GLU A 67 -3.11 -11.05 -13.96
C GLU A 67 -1.71 -11.39 -14.50
N ASN A 68 -0.71 -10.51 -14.34
CA ASN A 68 0.56 -10.60 -15.08
C ASN A 68 1.83 -10.69 -14.21
N LYS A 69 1.73 -10.68 -12.87
CA LYS A 69 2.93 -10.72 -11.99
C LYS A 69 2.75 -11.62 -10.77
N ASP A 70 3.70 -12.54 -10.59
CA ASP A 70 3.82 -13.32 -9.36
C ASP A 70 4.33 -12.45 -8.20
N PHE A 71 3.40 -11.97 -7.39
CA PHE A 71 3.68 -11.15 -6.22
C PHE A 71 4.21 -11.94 -5.02
N SER A 72 4.32 -13.28 -5.11
CA SER A 72 4.98 -14.07 -4.07
C SER A 72 6.48 -13.73 -3.95
N GLN A 73 7.07 -13.19 -5.03
CA GLN A 73 8.51 -12.90 -5.13
C GLN A 73 8.87 -11.41 -5.07
N ILE A 74 7.89 -10.50 -5.01
CA ILE A 74 8.17 -9.06 -4.99
C ILE A 74 8.60 -8.62 -3.59
N SER A 75 9.71 -7.88 -3.49
CA SER A 75 10.11 -7.28 -2.22
C SER A 75 9.23 -6.08 -1.89
N ILE A 76 9.04 -5.83 -0.58
CA ILE A 76 8.29 -4.67 -0.09
C ILE A 76 8.84 -3.37 -0.68
N VAL A 77 10.16 -3.22 -0.75
CA VAL A 77 10.80 -2.01 -1.32
C VAL A 77 10.46 -1.81 -2.79
N LYS A 78 10.56 -2.87 -3.60
CA LYS A 78 10.20 -2.80 -5.03
C LYS A 78 8.73 -2.44 -5.21
N LEU A 79 7.86 -3.01 -4.38
CA LEU A 79 6.45 -2.70 -4.36
C LEU A 79 6.23 -1.21 -4.04
N VAL A 80 6.71 -0.72 -2.89
CA VAL A 80 6.53 0.69 -2.48
C VAL A 80 7.02 1.67 -3.54
N ASN A 81 8.17 1.42 -4.15
CA ASN A 81 8.70 2.28 -5.21
C ASN A 81 7.79 2.30 -6.45
N ALA A 82 7.31 1.15 -6.90
CA ALA A 82 6.39 1.07 -8.03
C ALA A 82 5.09 1.84 -7.76
N LEU A 83 4.61 1.80 -6.52
CA LEU A 83 3.38 2.47 -6.10
C LEU A 83 3.51 3.98 -6.05
N GLN A 84 4.64 4.49 -5.57
CA GLN A 84 4.92 5.93 -5.60
C GLN A 84 4.95 6.47 -7.04
N VAL A 85 5.52 5.71 -7.98
CA VAL A 85 5.50 6.08 -9.41
C VAL A 85 4.08 6.11 -9.97
N ILE A 86 3.22 5.17 -9.57
CA ILE A 86 1.80 5.15 -9.99
C ILE A 86 1.05 6.35 -9.41
N GLU A 87 1.19 6.62 -8.11
CA GLU A 87 0.56 7.77 -7.43
C GLU A 87 0.95 9.09 -8.10
N GLN A 88 2.23 9.28 -8.42
CA GLN A 88 2.73 10.45 -9.16
C GLN A 88 2.11 10.57 -10.56
N ARG A 89 2.01 9.48 -11.32
CA ARG A 89 1.40 9.51 -12.66
C ARG A 89 -0.09 9.87 -12.62
N ILE A 90 -0.81 9.41 -11.61
CA ILE A 90 -2.23 9.73 -11.43
C ILE A 90 -2.37 11.21 -11.06
N PHE A 91 -1.53 11.70 -10.15
CA PHE A 91 -1.49 13.11 -9.77
C PHE A 91 -1.23 14.02 -10.98
N LEU A 92 -0.21 13.71 -11.80
CA LEU A 92 0.11 14.49 -13.00
C LEU A 92 -1.06 14.53 -14.01
N ARG A 93 -1.77 13.42 -14.23
CA ARG A 93 -2.95 13.37 -15.10
C ARG A 93 -4.12 14.18 -14.56
N MET A 94 -4.29 14.23 -13.24
CA MET A 94 -5.30 15.08 -12.60
C MET A 94 -4.94 16.55 -12.73
N GLU A 95 -3.66 16.91 -12.57
CA GLU A 95 -3.17 18.27 -12.75
C GLU A 95 -3.32 18.76 -14.20
N GLU A 96 -2.99 17.91 -15.19
CA GLU A 96 -3.22 18.20 -16.61
C GLU A 96 -4.70 18.47 -16.89
N ASN A 97 -5.62 17.62 -16.43
CA ASN A 97 -7.07 17.82 -16.59
C ASN A 97 -7.59 19.10 -15.92
N THR A 98 -6.91 19.60 -14.88
CA THR A 98 -7.33 20.83 -14.17
C THR A 98 -6.88 22.08 -14.93
N LYS A 99 -5.78 22.01 -15.69
CA LYS A 99 -5.30 23.10 -16.56
C LYS A 99 -6.07 23.23 -17.88
N VAL A 100 -6.76 22.18 -18.35
CA VAL A 100 -7.61 22.26 -19.57
C VAL A 100 -9.00 22.83 -19.27
N LEU A 101 -9.38 22.97 -18.00
CA LEU A 101 -10.69 23.47 -17.56
C LEU A 101 -10.66 24.92 -17.03
N LEU A 102 -9.52 25.60 -17.11
CA LEU A 102 -9.33 27.03 -16.84
C LEU A 102 -8.85 27.74 -18.12
#